data_AF-A0A6S7HXJ0-F1
#
_entry.id   AF-A0A6S7HXJ0-F1
#
_cell.length_a   1.000
_cell.length_b   1.000
_cell.length_c   1.000
_cell.angle_alpha   90.00
_cell.angle_beta   90.00
_cell.angle_gamma   90.00
#
_symmetry.space_group_name_H-M   'P 1'
#
loop_
_entity.id
_entity.type
_entity.pdbx_description
1 polymer ?
#
loop_
_entity_poly.entity_id
_entity_poly.type
_entity_poly.pdbx_seq_one_letter_code
_entity_poly.pdbx_strand_id
1 'polypeptide(L)'
;MARLGCLVWSGLVLFGALYIFQALALTSYMVRNIDTAYWVFIPLFLPALIFLSCFGCFLPKVMHEKAVRYVWFVWFLYTIVLVPAVAIIFTKAVPELSTSDTFGPNVLKTMLCITPVLLILLLNVTISPPNRRFIERVSTSTALDLFDSIEMLAIILEQKQFKEGSFELDSSIETAIIVFVCISLFISPFALFQNKVRYGEVTVRKKTMLVRTSIQVFLVNLTFLVMRFIVWFHYDYDASIFITKNIISIVISGIEISSVFGYFNCGIDNNETFNV
;
A
#
# COMPACT_ATOMS: atom_id res chain seq x y z
N MET A 1 2.40 24.45 21.36
CA MET A 1 3.42 24.30 20.30
C MET A 1 4.48 23.25 20.61
N ALA A 2 5.07 23.17 21.83
CA ALA A 2 6.11 22.17 22.16
C ALA A 2 5.66 20.69 22.10
N ARG A 3 4.39 20.38 22.42
CA ARG A 3 3.83 19.01 22.37
C ARG A 3 3.73 18.42 20.94
N LEU A 4 3.72 19.25 19.91
CA LEU A 4 3.57 18.79 18.51
C LEU A 4 4.91 18.31 17.93
N GLY A 5 6.03 18.92 18.33
CA GLY A 5 7.37 18.56 17.86
C GLY A 5 7.85 17.19 18.35
N CYS A 6 7.61 16.87 19.63
CA CYS A 6 7.95 15.56 20.18
C CYS A 6 7.20 14.42 19.48
N LEU A 7 5.92 14.62 19.17
CA LEU A 7 5.08 13.61 18.50
C LEU A 7 5.55 13.34 17.07
N VAL A 8 5.90 14.40 16.32
CA VAL A 8 6.46 14.29 14.97
C VAL A 8 7.79 13.55 15.00
N TRP A 9 8.69 13.91 15.92
CA TRP A 9 9.99 13.27 16.03
C TRP A 9 9.87 11.78 16.42
N SER A 10 9.00 11.44 17.37
CA SER A 10 8.73 10.04 17.70
C SER A 10 8.15 9.26 16.52
N GLY A 11 7.30 9.89 15.70
CA GLY A 11 6.74 9.29 14.50
C GLY A 11 7.79 9.02 13.42
N LEU A 12 8.74 9.94 13.21
CA LEU A 12 9.86 9.75 12.29
C LEU A 12 10.81 8.64 12.75
N VAL A 13 11.10 8.58 14.06
CA VAL A 13 11.94 7.51 14.65
C VAL A 13 11.25 6.16 14.47
N LEU A 14 9.95 6.07 14.75
CA LEU A 14 9.17 4.84 14.56
C LEU A 14 9.14 4.43 13.08
N PHE A 15 8.90 5.38 12.16
CA PHE A 15 8.96 5.12 10.73
C PHE A 15 10.33 4.57 10.32
N GLY A 16 11.42 5.22 10.73
CA GLY A 16 12.78 4.79 10.41
C GLY A 16 13.09 3.40 10.96
N ALA A 17 12.70 3.12 12.20
CA ALA A 17 12.90 1.81 12.83
C ALA A 17 12.13 0.70 12.08
N LEU A 18 10.85 0.90 11.76
CA LEU A 18 10.05 -0.06 11.03
C LEU A 18 10.54 -0.27 9.59
N TYR A 19 10.98 0.82 8.93
CA TYR A 19 11.54 0.76 7.58
C TYR A 19 12.82 -0.09 7.56
N ILE A 20 13.75 0.21 8.47
CA ILE A 20 15.02 -0.54 8.57
C ILE A 20 14.74 -1.99 8.89
N PHE A 21 13.86 -2.25 9.86
CA PHE A 21 13.46 -3.61 10.22
C PHE A 21 12.89 -4.36 9.01
N GLN A 22 11.95 -3.76 8.27
CA GLN A 22 11.36 -4.39 7.08
C GLN A 22 12.38 -4.63 5.97
N ALA A 23 13.25 -3.65 5.68
CA ALA A 23 14.27 -3.78 4.64
C ALA A 23 15.29 -4.89 4.97
N LEU A 24 15.75 -4.95 6.21
CA LEU A 24 16.64 -6.03 6.69
C LEU A 24 15.93 -7.38 6.64
N ALA A 25 14.70 -7.44 7.15
CA ALA A 25 13.88 -8.64 7.18
C ALA A 25 13.66 -9.24 5.79
N LEU A 26 13.20 -8.45 4.82
CA LEU A 26 12.97 -8.91 3.44
C LEU A 26 14.28 -9.30 2.75
N THR A 27 15.37 -8.56 2.98
CA THR A 27 16.67 -8.90 2.40
C THR A 27 17.23 -10.19 2.98
N SER A 28 17.19 -10.36 4.30
CA SER A 28 17.57 -11.60 4.97
C SER A 28 16.73 -12.78 4.50
N TYR A 29 15.44 -12.57 4.22
CA TYR A 29 14.56 -13.58 3.64
C TYR A 29 15.07 -14.06 2.27
N MET A 30 15.40 -13.13 1.37
CA MET A 30 15.96 -13.46 0.04
C MET A 30 17.32 -14.14 0.13
N VAL A 31 18.19 -13.66 1.04
CA VAL A 31 19.54 -14.22 1.22
C VAL A 31 19.50 -15.65 1.74
N ARG A 32 18.62 -15.93 2.71
CA ARG A 32 18.52 -17.26 3.33
C ARG A 32 17.93 -18.30 2.38
N ASN A 33 16.96 -17.91 1.56
CA ASN A 33 16.18 -18.85 0.74
C ASN A 33 16.57 -18.85 -0.74
N ILE A 34 17.45 -17.97 -1.22
CA ILE A 34 17.80 -17.91 -2.65
C ILE A 34 19.32 -17.82 -2.85
N ASP A 35 19.93 -16.68 -2.52
CA ASP A 35 21.37 -16.45 -2.73
C ASP A 35 21.89 -15.30 -1.85
N THR A 36 23.11 -15.45 -1.34
CA THR A 36 23.89 -14.37 -0.70
C THR A 36 24.01 -13.09 -1.52
N ALA A 37 23.95 -13.15 -2.86
CA ALA A 37 24.01 -11.97 -3.73
C ALA A 37 22.89 -10.94 -3.46
N TYR A 38 21.74 -11.36 -2.90
CA TYR A 38 20.60 -10.46 -2.63
C TYR A 38 20.86 -9.45 -1.50
N TRP A 39 21.99 -9.51 -0.79
CA TRP A 39 22.42 -8.42 0.11
C TRP A 39 22.49 -7.05 -0.58
N VAL A 40 22.58 -7.01 -1.92
CA VAL A 40 22.48 -5.79 -2.74
C VAL A 40 21.19 -4.98 -2.49
N PHE A 41 20.12 -5.60 -1.97
CA PHE A 41 18.87 -4.88 -1.67
C PHE A 41 19.00 -3.87 -0.51
N ILE A 42 19.88 -4.10 0.47
CA ILE A 42 20.11 -3.14 1.56
C ILE A 42 20.50 -1.76 1.04
N PRO A 43 21.59 -1.61 0.26
CA PRO A 43 21.97 -0.30 -0.25
C PRO A 43 20.91 0.29 -1.18
N LEU A 44 20.09 -0.53 -1.87
CA LEU A 44 18.99 -0.04 -2.69
C LEU A 44 17.86 0.60 -1.85
N PHE A 45 17.62 0.13 -0.62
CA PHE A 45 16.64 0.74 0.28
C PHE A 45 17.14 2.04 0.95
N LEU A 46 18.45 2.32 0.98
CA LEU A 46 19.00 3.51 1.66
C LEU A 46 18.58 4.87 1.06
N PRO A 47 18.50 5.08 -0.27
CA PRO A 47 18.13 6.35 -0.88
C PRO A 47 16.85 6.97 -0.33
N ALA A 48 15.80 6.19 -0.06
CA ALA A 48 14.55 6.72 0.49
C ALA A 48 14.74 7.25 1.93
N LEU A 49 15.50 6.54 2.78
CA LEU A 49 15.83 6.99 4.15
C LEU A 49 16.78 8.18 4.16
N ILE A 50 17.77 8.22 3.26
CA ILE A 50 18.70 9.34 3.13
C ILE A 50 17.92 10.58 2.69
N PHE A 51 17.07 10.45 1.67
CA PHE A 51 16.20 11.55 1.24
C PHE A 51 15.22 11.96 2.35
N LEU A 52 14.69 11.01 3.12
CA LEU A 52 13.88 11.32 4.29
C LEU A 52 14.67 12.11 5.34
N SER A 53 15.89 11.72 5.63
CA SER A 53 16.71 12.32 6.70
C SER A 53 17.26 13.69 6.30
N CYS A 54 17.80 13.82 5.08
CA CYS A 54 18.38 15.06 4.56
C CYS A 54 17.37 16.20 4.49
N PHE A 55 16.11 15.91 4.19
CA PHE A 55 15.05 16.92 4.15
C PHE A 55 14.21 16.95 5.43
N GLY A 56 14.14 15.82 6.16
CA GLY A 56 13.41 15.68 7.42
C GLY A 56 14.05 16.44 8.57
N CYS A 57 15.37 16.56 8.61
CA CYS A 57 16.06 17.45 9.55
C CYS A 57 15.72 18.94 9.33
N PHE A 58 15.18 19.32 8.16
CA PHE A 58 14.69 20.68 7.87
C PHE A 58 13.17 20.84 8.07
N LEU A 59 12.44 19.78 8.51
CA LEU A 59 10.97 19.76 8.58
C LEU A 59 10.29 20.81 9.46
N PRO A 60 10.86 21.43 10.51
CA PRO A 60 10.15 22.54 11.14
C PRO A 60 10.02 23.78 10.20
N LYS A 61 10.65 23.77 9.01
CA LYS A 61 10.65 24.86 8.03
C LYS A 61 10.28 24.47 6.60
N VAL A 62 9.98 23.20 6.28
CA VAL A 62 9.58 22.83 4.91
C VAL A 62 8.20 23.40 4.64
N MET A 63 8.16 24.46 3.82
CA MET A 63 6.94 25.14 3.40
C MET A 63 5.88 24.12 2.97
N HIS A 64 4.70 24.23 3.57
CA HIS A 64 3.50 23.40 3.36
C HIS A 64 3.25 23.01 1.90
N GLU A 65 3.63 23.87 0.96
CA GLU A 65 3.37 23.70 -0.47
C GLU A 65 4.11 22.52 -1.13
N LYS A 66 5.26 22.09 -0.59
CA LYS A 66 6.09 21.01 -1.18
C LYS A 66 6.04 19.68 -0.43
N ALA A 67 5.39 19.63 0.74
CA ALA A 67 5.35 18.44 1.59
C ALA A 67 4.79 17.20 0.87
N VAL A 68 3.69 17.34 0.14
CA VAL A 68 3.07 16.22 -0.60
C VAL A 68 4.01 15.64 -1.68
N ARG A 69 4.73 16.51 -2.41
CA ARG A 69 5.70 16.08 -3.43
C ARG A 69 6.90 15.37 -2.82
N TYR A 70 7.32 15.82 -1.65
CA TYR A 70 8.40 15.20 -0.90
C TYR A 70 8.03 13.79 -0.45
N VAL A 71 6.86 13.63 0.18
CA VAL A 71 6.36 12.32 0.61
C VAL A 71 6.17 11.39 -0.57
N TRP A 72 5.62 11.91 -1.67
CA TRP A 72 5.51 11.18 -2.93
C TRP A 72 6.86 10.58 -3.36
N PHE A 73 7.93 11.38 -3.32
CA PHE A 73 9.25 10.94 -3.76
C PHE A 73 9.87 9.91 -2.81
N VAL A 74 9.77 10.10 -1.49
CA VAL A 74 10.21 9.11 -0.49
C VAL A 74 9.49 7.78 -0.71
N TRP A 75 8.16 7.84 -0.83
CA TRP A 75 7.34 6.65 -1.03
C TRP A 75 7.64 5.97 -2.36
N PHE A 76 7.81 6.74 -3.44
CA PHE A 76 8.21 6.22 -4.74
C PHE A 76 9.54 5.47 -4.65
N LEU A 77 10.59 6.08 -4.12
CA LEU A 77 11.91 5.44 -3.95
C LEU A 77 11.83 4.14 -3.15
N TYR A 78 11.02 4.10 -2.10
CA TYR A 78 10.78 2.87 -1.34
C TYR A 78 10.08 1.80 -2.21
N THR A 79 9.01 2.16 -2.92
CA THR A 79 8.25 1.21 -3.74
C THR A 79 9.03 0.64 -4.92
N ILE A 80 9.96 1.39 -5.54
CA ILE A 80 10.75 0.87 -6.67
C ILE A 80 11.65 -0.30 -6.25
N VAL A 81 12.01 -0.38 -4.97
CA VAL A 81 12.85 -1.43 -4.39
C VAL A 81 11.99 -2.52 -3.77
N LEU A 82 10.88 -2.14 -3.12
CA LEU A 82 9.92 -3.10 -2.56
C LEU A 82 9.33 -4.02 -3.64
N VAL A 83 8.89 -3.47 -4.77
CA VAL A 83 8.24 -4.23 -5.85
C VAL A 83 9.12 -5.39 -6.36
N PRO A 84 10.38 -5.17 -6.78
CA PRO A 84 11.24 -6.27 -7.20
C PRO A 84 11.57 -7.23 -6.05
N ALA A 85 11.72 -6.74 -4.81
CA ALA A 85 11.93 -7.62 -3.65
C ALA A 85 10.74 -8.57 -3.45
N VAL A 86 9.51 -8.06 -3.50
CA VAL A 86 8.28 -8.88 -3.43
C VAL A 86 8.21 -9.86 -4.60
N ALA A 87 8.44 -9.41 -5.83
CA ALA A 87 8.41 -10.28 -6.99
C ALA A 87 9.41 -11.44 -6.87
N ILE A 88 10.65 -11.16 -6.46
CA ILE A 88 11.71 -12.16 -6.27
C ILE A 88 11.36 -13.14 -5.15
N ILE A 89 10.89 -12.63 -4.00
CA ILE A 89 10.52 -13.47 -2.87
C ILE A 89 9.42 -14.45 -3.29
N PHE A 90 8.37 -13.98 -3.94
CA PHE A 90 7.23 -14.84 -4.29
C PHE A 90 7.49 -15.78 -5.47
N THR A 91 8.40 -15.43 -6.39
CA THR A 91 8.73 -16.28 -7.54
C THR A 91 9.86 -17.26 -7.28
N LYS A 92 10.77 -16.95 -6.36
CA LYS A 92 11.97 -17.78 -6.11
C LYS A 92 12.05 -18.33 -4.70
N ALA A 93 11.78 -17.52 -3.68
CA ALA A 93 11.87 -18.00 -2.30
C ALA A 93 10.65 -18.85 -1.92
N VAL A 94 9.43 -18.32 -2.08
CA VAL A 94 8.17 -18.96 -1.65
C VAL A 94 7.99 -20.40 -2.16
N PRO A 95 8.34 -20.75 -3.42
CA PRO A 95 8.27 -22.13 -3.88
C PRO A 95 9.15 -23.11 -3.11
N GLU A 96 10.27 -22.65 -2.54
CA GLU A 96 11.27 -23.46 -1.82
C GLU A 96 11.05 -23.49 -0.30
N LEU A 97 10.05 -22.77 0.23
CA LEU A 97 9.85 -22.68 1.67
C LEU A 97 9.33 -23.97 2.29
N SER A 98 10.00 -24.43 3.34
CA SER A 98 9.50 -25.45 4.25
C SER A 98 8.61 -24.85 5.34
N THR A 99 7.52 -25.52 5.70
CA THR A 99 6.59 -25.08 6.76
C THR A 99 7.21 -25.09 8.17
N SER A 100 8.32 -25.81 8.35
CA SER A 100 9.02 -25.96 9.63
C SER A 100 9.99 -24.81 9.95
N ASP A 101 10.23 -23.90 9.02
CA ASP A 101 11.20 -22.82 9.22
C ASP A 101 10.66 -21.70 10.11
N THR A 102 11.50 -21.26 11.06
CA THR A 102 11.27 -20.08 11.91
C THR A 102 11.07 -18.79 11.13
N PHE A 103 11.50 -18.76 9.86
CA PHE A 103 11.33 -17.68 8.89
C PHE A 103 10.28 -18.04 7.83
N GLY A 104 9.20 -18.68 8.26
CA GLY A 104 8.15 -19.20 7.39
C GLY A 104 7.15 -18.15 6.86
N PRO A 105 6.09 -18.62 6.19
CA PRO A 105 5.16 -17.75 5.46
C PRO A 105 4.42 -16.72 6.34
N ASN A 106 4.11 -17.03 7.61
CA ASN A 106 3.47 -16.08 8.54
C ASN A 106 4.34 -14.87 8.85
N VAL A 107 5.65 -15.10 8.97
CA VAL A 107 6.62 -14.04 9.25
C VAL A 107 6.71 -13.12 8.03
N LEU A 108 6.78 -13.69 6.82
CA LEU A 108 6.76 -12.91 5.58
C LEU A 108 5.47 -12.08 5.43
N LYS A 109 4.30 -12.69 5.69
CA LYS A 109 3.00 -11.98 5.70
C LYS A 109 3.02 -10.78 6.66
N THR A 110 3.56 -10.98 7.85
CA THR A 110 3.71 -9.91 8.87
C THR A 110 4.67 -8.82 8.41
N MET A 111 5.81 -9.18 7.81
CA MET A 111 6.78 -8.22 7.25
C MET A 111 6.15 -7.36 6.15
N LEU A 112 5.31 -7.93 5.29
CA LEU A 112 4.60 -7.20 4.25
C LEU A 112 3.57 -6.22 4.84
N CYS A 113 2.86 -6.61 5.91
CA CYS A 113 1.92 -5.73 6.63
C CYS A 113 2.54 -4.46 7.24
N ILE A 114 3.87 -4.37 7.32
CA ILE A 114 4.55 -3.14 7.74
C ILE A 114 4.41 -2.04 6.67
N THR A 115 4.30 -2.39 5.39
CA THR A 115 4.17 -1.44 4.27
C THR A 115 3.02 -0.43 4.44
N PRO A 116 1.75 -0.84 4.66
CA PRO A 116 0.67 0.12 4.89
C PRO A 116 0.88 0.98 6.15
N VAL A 117 1.50 0.44 7.20
CA VAL A 117 1.84 1.19 8.42
C VAL A 117 2.86 2.28 8.12
N LEU A 118 3.90 1.97 7.33
CA LEU A 118 4.90 2.95 6.89
C LEU A 118 4.26 4.11 6.13
N LEU A 119 3.31 3.83 5.23
CA LEU A 119 2.61 4.88 4.48
C LEU A 119 1.83 5.82 5.43
N ILE A 120 1.07 5.24 6.36
CA ILE A 120 0.27 6.01 7.33
C ILE A 120 1.19 6.90 8.18
N LEU A 121 2.28 6.34 8.71
CA LEU A 121 3.25 7.10 9.51
C LEU A 121 3.89 8.22 8.69
N LEU A 122 4.35 7.91 7.47
CA LEU A 122 4.99 8.89 6.61
C LEU A 122 4.06 10.07 6.32
N LEU A 123 2.79 9.83 5.98
CA LEU A 123 1.82 10.89 5.67
C LEU A 123 1.45 11.73 6.90
N ASN A 124 1.13 11.08 8.03
CA ASN A 124 0.66 11.77 9.23
C ASN A 124 1.76 12.57 9.94
N VAL A 125 3.02 12.16 9.79
CA VAL A 125 4.15 12.82 10.44
C VAL A 125 4.71 13.98 9.62
N THR A 126 4.62 13.92 8.28
CA THR A 126 5.23 14.90 7.38
C THR A 126 4.25 15.95 6.86
N ILE A 127 2.97 15.62 6.70
CA ILE A 127 1.96 16.55 6.20
C ILE A 127 1.26 17.20 7.39
N SER A 128 1.19 18.53 7.37
CA SER A 128 0.71 19.31 8.50
C SER A 128 -0.82 19.30 8.69
N PRO A 129 -1.31 19.65 9.90
CA PRO A 129 -2.72 19.58 10.29
C PRO A 129 -3.75 20.32 9.42
N PRO A 130 -3.45 21.46 8.75
CA PRO A 130 -4.42 22.10 7.85
C PRO A 130 -4.91 21.17 6.72
N ASN A 131 -4.12 20.15 6.39
CA ASN A 131 -4.44 19.16 5.37
C ASN A 131 -4.95 17.83 5.96
N ARG A 132 -5.46 17.82 7.20
CA ARG A 132 -5.83 16.59 7.92
C ARG A 132 -6.83 15.71 7.17
N ARG A 133 -7.91 16.26 6.64
CA ARG A 133 -8.92 15.50 5.87
C ARG A 133 -8.30 14.83 4.64
N PHE A 134 -7.38 15.53 3.98
CA PHE A 134 -6.65 14.99 2.84
C PHE A 134 -5.75 13.81 3.26
N ILE A 135 -5.00 13.97 4.36
CA ILE A 135 -4.16 12.91 4.92
C ILE A 135 -5.01 11.71 5.28
N GLU A 136 -6.10 11.91 6.02
CA GLU A 136 -7.01 10.84 6.47
C GLU A 136 -7.56 10.07 5.27
N ARG A 137 -8.12 10.77 4.26
CA ARG A 137 -8.66 10.13 3.06
C ARG A 137 -7.61 9.33 2.30
N VAL A 138 -6.48 9.95 1.94
CA VAL A 138 -5.47 9.31 1.09
C VAL A 138 -4.70 8.22 1.83
N SER A 139 -4.36 8.43 3.11
CA SER A 139 -3.69 7.40 3.90
C SER A 139 -4.58 6.19 4.11
N THR A 140 -5.86 6.38 4.44
CA THR A 140 -6.81 5.29 4.67
C THR A 140 -7.06 4.52 3.38
N SER A 141 -7.43 5.20 2.29
CA SER A 141 -7.74 4.49 1.03
C SER A 141 -6.53 3.74 0.50
N THR A 142 -5.36 4.38 0.48
CA THR A 142 -4.14 3.75 -0.06
C THR A 142 -3.64 2.62 0.85
N ALA A 143 -3.77 2.76 2.19
CA ALA A 143 -3.41 1.67 3.10
C ALA A 143 -4.33 0.46 2.94
N LEU A 144 -5.63 0.67 2.71
CA LEU A 144 -6.58 -0.41 2.43
C LEU A 144 -6.22 -1.14 1.13
N ASP A 145 -5.92 -0.42 0.06
CA ASP A 145 -5.50 -1.02 -1.22
C ASP A 145 -4.17 -1.82 -1.07
N LEU A 146 -3.24 -1.33 -0.24
CA LEU A 146 -2.01 -2.06 0.10
C LEU A 146 -2.32 -3.33 0.90
N PHE A 147 -3.22 -3.28 1.88
CA PHE A 147 -3.66 -4.47 2.62
C PHE A 147 -4.30 -5.50 1.69
N ASP A 148 -5.16 -5.07 0.76
CA ASP A 148 -5.79 -5.97 -0.20
C ASP A 148 -4.74 -6.64 -1.09
N SER A 149 -3.68 -5.90 -1.48
CA SER A 149 -2.55 -6.46 -2.24
C SER A 149 -1.78 -7.52 -1.44
N ILE A 150 -1.54 -7.27 -0.14
CA ILE A 150 -0.83 -8.20 0.76
C ILE A 150 -1.68 -9.44 1.02
N GLU A 151 -2.99 -9.29 1.13
CA GLU A 151 -3.92 -10.39 1.31
C GLU A 151 -3.95 -11.31 0.08
N MET A 152 -3.93 -10.76 -1.13
CA MET A 152 -3.78 -11.57 -2.35
C MET A 152 -2.50 -12.40 -2.34
N LEU A 153 -1.38 -11.81 -1.89
CA LEU A 153 -0.13 -12.56 -1.67
C LEU A 153 -0.27 -13.59 -0.55
N ALA A 154 -1.06 -13.32 0.48
CA ALA A 154 -1.28 -14.25 1.58
C ALA A 154 -1.97 -15.53 1.11
N ILE A 155 -2.82 -15.49 0.08
CA ILE A 155 -3.39 -16.70 -0.53
C ILE A 155 -2.26 -17.63 -1.03
N ILE A 156 -1.24 -17.07 -1.69
CA ILE A 156 -0.06 -17.82 -2.17
C ILE A 156 0.77 -18.35 -0.99
N LEU A 157 0.77 -17.68 0.16
CA LEU A 157 1.48 -18.15 1.36
C LEU A 157 0.70 -19.25 2.08
N GLU A 158 -0.62 -19.13 2.14
CA GLU A 158 -1.51 -20.06 2.85
C GLU A 158 -1.56 -21.43 2.17
N GLN A 159 -1.48 -21.49 0.84
CA GLN A 159 -1.36 -22.77 0.13
C GLN A 159 -0.13 -23.58 0.59
N LYS A 160 0.94 -22.90 1.02
CA LYS A 160 2.16 -23.55 1.49
C LYS A 160 2.07 -23.95 2.96
N GLN A 161 1.11 -23.41 3.72
CA GLN A 161 0.97 -23.64 5.17
C GLN A 161 0.01 -24.77 5.51
N PHE A 162 -1.10 -24.88 4.78
CA PHE A 162 -2.02 -25.98 4.95
C PHE A 162 -1.41 -27.22 4.29
N LYS A 163 -1.38 -28.35 5.01
CA LYS A 163 -0.81 -29.65 4.59
C LYS A 163 -1.00 -29.93 3.10
N GLU A 164 0.00 -30.56 2.48
CA GLU A 164 -0.06 -31.09 1.11
C GLU A 164 -1.45 -31.70 0.83
N GLY A 165 -2.21 -31.09 -0.09
CA GLY A 165 -3.53 -31.57 -0.52
C GLY A 165 -4.76 -30.75 -0.10
N SER A 166 -4.61 -29.55 0.51
CA SER A 166 -5.76 -28.69 0.86
C SER A 166 -6.30 -27.86 -0.32
N PHE A 167 -5.43 -27.10 -1.00
CA PHE A 167 -5.69 -26.48 -2.31
C PHE A 167 -4.34 -26.15 -2.97
N GLU A 168 -4.25 -26.26 -4.29
CA GLU A 168 -3.04 -25.94 -5.05
C GLU A 168 -3.42 -25.01 -6.19
N LEU A 169 -2.82 -23.81 -6.23
CA LEU A 169 -3.11 -22.83 -7.27
C LEU A 169 -2.39 -23.20 -8.56
N ASP A 170 -3.06 -23.00 -9.70
CA ASP A 170 -2.38 -23.08 -10.99
C ASP A 170 -1.27 -22.02 -11.05
N SER A 171 -0.10 -22.40 -11.58
CA SER A 171 1.04 -21.49 -11.73
C SER A 171 0.70 -20.19 -12.50
N SER A 172 -0.27 -20.26 -13.42
CA SER A 172 -0.78 -19.09 -14.14
C SER A 172 -1.51 -18.10 -13.22
N ILE A 173 -2.29 -18.60 -12.26
CA ILE A 173 -3.02 -17.78 -11.29
C ILE A 173 -2.05 -17.18 -10.28
N GLU A 174 -1.10 -17.97 -9.76
CA GLU A 174 -0.06 -17.46 -8.87
C GLU A 174 0.72 -16.31 -9.52
N THR A 175 1.15 -16.51 -10.78
CA THR A 175 1.86 -15.50 -11.55
C THR A 175 1.00 -14.25 -11.75
N ALA A 176 -0.29 -14.42 -12.08
CA ALA A 176 -1.22 -13.30 -12.23
C ALA A 176 -1.36 -12.51 -10.92
N ILE A 177 -1.53 -13.19 -9.78
CA ILE A 177 -1.57 -12.57 -8.45
C ILE A 177 -0.31 -11.73 -8.20
N ILE A 178 0.87 -12.31 -8.39
CA ILE A 178 2.14 -11.60 -8.17
C ILE A 178 2.25 -10.37 -9.07
N VAL A 179 1.92 -10.50 -10.37
CA VAL A 179 1.99 -9.41 -11.34
C VAL A 179 1.05 -8.26 -10.95
N PHE A 180 -0.22 -8.55 -10.66
CA PHE A 180 -1.18 -7.50 -10.30
C PHE A 180 -0.87 -6.85 -8.96
N VAL A 181 -0.35 -7.61 -7.97
CA VAL A 181 0.12 -7.03 -6.72
C VAL A 181 1.32 -6.11 -6.95
N CYS A 182 2.31 -6.52 -7.74
CA CYS A 182 3.45 -5.67 -8.09
C CYS A 182 3.00 -4.37 -8.80
N ILE A 183 2.04 -4.45 -9.73
CA ILE A 183 1.45 -3.28 -10.38
C ILE A 183 0.76 -2.37 -9.35
N SER A 184 -0.05 -2.93 -8.44
CA SER A 184 -0.75 -2.20 -7.38
C SER A 184 0.23 -1.44 -6.47
N LEU A 185 1.26 -2.13 -5.97
CA LEU A 185 2.31 -1.56 -5.14
C LEU A 185 3.03 -0.41 -5.87
N PHE A 186 3.37 -0.61 -7.14
CA PHE A 186 4.04 0.40 -7.97
C PHE A 186 3.17 1.62 -8.27
N ILE A 187 1.86 1.45 -8.39
CA ILE A 187 0.90 2.55 -8.62
C ILE A 187 0.62 3.34 -7.34
N SER A 188 0.80 2.75 -6.15
CA SER A 188 0.50 3.39 -4.86
C SER A 188 1.09 4.81 -4.68
N PRO A 189 2.31 5.17 -5.14
CA PRO A 189 2.80 6.54 -5.05
C PRO A 189 1.96 7.54 -5.83
N PHE A 190 1.35 7.16 -6.95
CA PHE A 190 0.52 8.09 -7.73
C PHE A 190 -0.69 8.64 -6.93
N ALA A 191 -1.03 8.03 -5.78
CA ALA A 191 -1.92 8.58 -4.72
C ALA A 191 -1.58 10.00 -4.32
N LEU A 192 -0.29 10.29 -4.25
CA LEU A 192 0.21 11.51 -3.66
C LEU A 192 0.55 12.55 -4.73
N PHE A 193 1.00 12.13 -5.91
CA PHE A 193 1.45 13.02 -7.00
C PHE A 193 0.42 14.05 -7.46
N GLN A 194 -0.87 13.71 -7.38
CA GLN A 194 -1.93 14.45 -8.05
C GLN A 194 -2.48 15.63 -7.25
N ASN A 195 -2.07 15.75 -5.99
CA ASN A 195 -2.58 16.72 -5.05
C ASN A 195 -1.63 17.92 -4.97
N LYS A 196 -2.12 19.12 -5.28
CA LYS A 196 -1.35 20.36 -5.17
C LYS A 196 -1.76 21.10 -3.93
N VAL A 197 -0.83 21.31 -3.00
CA VAL A 197 -1.02 22.26 -1.92
C VAL A 197 -0.87 23.67 -2.52
N ARG A 198 -1.92 24.49 -2.48
CA ARG A 198 -1.93 25.88 -2.93
C ARG A 198 -2.44 26.75 -1.78
N TYR A 199 -1.65 27.73 -1.34
CA TYR A 199 -2.01 28.62 -0.22
C TYR A 199 -2.37 27.89 1.09
N GLY A 200 -1.72 26.76 1.38
CA GLY A 200 -1.96 25.99 2.61
C GLY A 200 -3.17 25.04 2.56
N GLU A 201 -3.96 25.06 1.49
CA GLU A 201 -5.04 24.10 1.22
C GLU A 201 -4.65 23.11 0.12
N VAL A 202 -4.99 21.83 0.28
CA VAL A 202 -4.82 20.84 -0.79
C VAL A 202 -5.90 21.03 -1.85
N THR A 203 -5.54 21.65 -2.97
CA THR A 203 -6.40 21.74 -4.15
C THR A 203 -6.22 20.52 -5.04
N VAL A 204 -7.34 19.84 -5.30
CA VAL A 204 -7.36 18.64 -6.13
C VAL A 204 -7.65 19.01 -7.58
N ARG A 205 -6.85 18.51 -8.53
CA ARG A 205 -7.19 18.59 -9.96
C ARG A 205 -8.34 17.61 -10.24
N LYS A 206 -9.59 18.09 -10.16
CA LYS A 206 -10.83 17.30 -10.31
C LYS A 206 -10.78 16.26 -11.45
N LYS A 207 -10.32 16.62 -12.65
CA LYS A 207 -10.24 15.71 -13.81
C LYS A 207 -9.17 14.62 -13.69
N THR A 208 -8.02 14.92 -13.07
CA THR A 208 -6.91 13.96 -12.90
C THR A 208 -7.19 12.98 -11.77
N MET A 209 -7.86 13.45 -10.71
CA MET A 209 -8.34 12.60 -9.62
C MET A 209 -9.35 11.57 -10.12
N LEU A 210 -10.34 12.00 -10.92
CA LEU A 210 -11.41 11.12 -11.40
C LEU A 210 -10.87 9.99 -12.29
N VAL A 211 -9.99 10.29 -13.24
CA VAL A 211 -9.37 9.27 -14.11
C VAL A 211 -8.55 8.25 -13.32
N ARG A 212 -7.77 8.68 -12.31
CA ARG A 212 -6.97 7.75 -11.51
C ARG A 212 -7.80 6.98 -10.49
N THR A 213 -8.75 7.61 -9.81
CA THR A 213 -9.68 6.90 -8.92
C THR A 213 -10.42 5.83 -9.72
N SER A 214 -10.85 6.15 -10.94
CA SER A 214 -11.41 5.14 -11.85
C SER A 214 -10.40 4.04 -12.19
N ILE A 215 -9.16 4.36 -12.60
CA ILE A 215 -8.17 3.31 -12.91
C ILE A 215 -7.87 2.44 -11.68
N GLN A 216 -7.67 3.00 -10.50
CA GLN A 216 -7.33 2.24 -9.30
C GLN A 216 -8.51 1.36 -8.84
N VAL A 217 -9.72 1.93 -8.80
CA VAL A 217 -10.93 1.20 -8.40
C VAL A 217 -11.30 0.13 -9.45
N PHE A 218 -11.32 0.47 -10.74
CA PHE A 218 -11.76 -0.45 -11.80
C PHE A 218 -10.69 -1.40 -12.29
N LEU A 219 -9.40 -1.05 -12.23
CA LEU A 219 -8.34 -1.92 -12.74
C LEU A 219 -7.72 -2.75 -11.63
N VAL A 220 -7.44 -2.19 -10.45
CA VAL A 220 -6.78 -2.94 -9.37
C VAL A 220 -7.82 -3.62 -8.49
N ASN A 221 -8.77 -2.87 -7.92
CA ASN A 221 -9.70 -3.43 -6.93
C ASN A 221 -10.69 -4.41 -7.57
N LEU A 222 -11.20 -4.12 -8.76
CA LEU A 222 -12.03 -5.07 -9.51
C LEU A 222 -11.25 -6.33 -9.90
N THR A 223 -9.99 -6.21 -10.34
CA THR A 223 -9.17 -7.38 -10.70
C THR A 223 -8.91 -8.25 -9.49
N PHE A 224 -8.60 -7.66 -8.33
CA PHE A 224 -8.45 -8.41 -7.08
C PHE A 224 -9.76 -9.07 -6.65
N LEU A 225 -10.91 -8.42 -6.86
CA LEU A 225 -12.21 -9.04 -6.60
C LEU A 225 -12.44 -10.25 -7.52
N VAL A 226 -12.18 -10.12 -8.82
CA VAL A 226 -12.31 -11.23 -9.79
C VAL A 226 -11.38 -12.38 -9.41
N MET A 227 -10.12 -12.09 -9.07
CA MET A 227 -9.19 -13.15 -8.64
C MET A 227 -9.64 -13.84 -7.35
N ARG A 228 -10.18 -13.10 -6.37
CA ARG A 228 -10.78 -13.72 -5.17
C ARG A 228 -11.96 -14.62 -5.51
N PHE A 229 -12.82 -14.23 -6.45
CA PHE A 229 -13.91 -15.10 -6.92
C PHE A 229 -13.38 -16.37 -7.58
N ILE A 230 -12.36 -16.26 -8.45
CA ILE A 230 -11.74 -17.43 -9.10
C ILE A 230 -11.20 -18.38 -8.03
N VAL A 231 -10.42 -17.85 -7.08
CA VAL A 231 -9.84 -18.65 -6.00
C VAL A 231 -10.92 -19.30 -5.11
N TRP A 232 -12.01 -18.59 -4.82
CA TRP A 232 -13.11 -19.13 -4.02
C TRP A 232 -13.89 -20.24 -4.73
N PHE A 233 -14.27 -20.04 -5.99
CA PHE A 233 -15.11 -20.99 -6.72
C PHE A 233 -14.35 -22.19 -7.27
N HIS A 234 -13.06 -22.04 -7.61
CA HIS A 234 -12.28 -23.10 -8.26
C HIS A 234 -11.31 -23.83 -7.33
N TYR A 235 -10.92 -23.24 -6.20
CA TYR A 235 -9.88 -23.78 -5.32
C TYR A 235 -10.36 -24.00 -3.88
N ASP A 236 -11.67 -23.96 -3.63
CA ASP A 236 -12.32 -24.17 -2.31
C ASP A 236 -11.73 -23.32 -1.17
N TYR A 237 -11.06 -22.21 -1.51
CA TYR A 237 -10.46 -21.30 -0.56
C TYR A 237 -11.52 -20.32 -0.03
N ASP A 238 -11.68 -20.24 1.29
CA ASP A 238 -12.66 -19.34 1.90
C ASP A 238 -12.20 -17.87 1.84
N ALA A 239 -12.50 -17.21 0.72
CA ALA A 239 -12.31 -15.77 0.54
C ALA A 239 -13.58 -14.94 0.82
N SER A 240 -14.64 -15.55 1.36
CA SER A 240 -15.98 -14.96 1.42
C SER A 240 -16.05 -13.60 2.15
N ILE A 241 -15.32 -13.46 3.27
CA ILE A 241 -15.23 -12.22 4.06
C ILE A 241 -14.61 -11.09 3.24
N PHE A 242 -13.51 -11.39 2.54
CA PHE A 242 -12.77 -10.41 1.77
C PHE A 242 -13.50 -10.02 0.48
N ILE A 243 -14.21 -10.96 -0.14
CA ILE A 243 -15.12 -10.69 -1.26
C ILE A 243 -16.22 -9.72 -0.81
N THR A 244 -16.84 -9.98 0.34
CA THR A 244 -17.90 -9.12 0.90
C THR A 244 -17.38 -7.69 1.16
N LYS A 245 -16.20 -7.54 1.75
CA LYS A 245 -15.53 -6.25 1.95
C LYS A 245 -15.34 -5.49 0.62
N ASN A 246 -14.85 -6.18 -0.42
CA ASN A 246 -14.61 -5.56 -1.73
C ASN A 246 -15.91 -5.15 -2.44
N ILE A 247 -16.98 -5.94 -2.33
CA ILE A 247 -18.32 -5.57 -2.83
C ILE A 247 -18.81 -4.28 -2.15
N ILE A 248 -18.69 -4.20 -0.82
CA ILE A 248 -19.06 -2.98 -0.06
C ILE A 248 -18.25 -1.77 -0.57
N SER A 249 -16.94 -1.93 -0.76
CA SER A 249 -16.07 -0.87 -1.28
C SER A 249 -16.48 -0.37 -2.67
N ILE A 250 -16.83 -1.28 -3.58
CA ILE A 250 -17.32 -0.95 -4.93
C ILE A 250 -18.66 -0.23 -4.87
N VAL A 251 -19.59 -0.69 -4.04
CA VAL A 251 -20.91 -0.06 -3.88
C VAL A 251 -20.77 1.38 -3.37
N ILE A 252 -19.96 1.60 -2.32
CA ILE A 252 -19.69 2.94 -1.78
C ILE A 252 -19.06 3.83 -2.86
N SER A 253 -18.05 3.33 -3.58
CA SER A 253 -17.39 4.05 -4.66
C SER A 253 -18.37 4.41 -5.80
N GLY A 254 -19.28 3.49 -6.14
CA GLY A 254 -20.31 3.70 -7.16
C GLY A 254 -21.32 4.79 -6.76
N ILE A 255 -21.72 4.83 -5.49
CA ILE A 255 -22.60 5.88 -4.95
C ILE A 255 -21.92 7.25 -5.02
N GLU A 256 -20.64 7.34 -4.61
CA GLU A 256 -19.85 8.59 -4.70
C GLU A 256 -19.70 9.09 -6.14
N ILE A 257 -19.43 8.19 -7.09
CA ILE A 257 -19.33 8.57 -8.51
C ILE A 257 -20.68 9.05 -9.02
N SER A 258 -21.77 8.34 -8.68
CA SER A 258 -23.13 8.68 -9.14
C SER A 258 -23.61 10.03 -8.60
N SER A 259 -23.24 10.39 -7.37
CA SER A 259 -23.55 11.70 -6.78
C SER A 259 -22.76 12.83 -7.45
N VAL A 260 -21.50 12.60 -7.82
CA VAL A 260 -20.67 13.57 -8.55
C VAL A 260 -21.18 13.82 -9.98
N PHE A 261 -21.72 12.80 -10.65
CA PHE A 261 -22.27 12.92 -12.00
C PHE A 261 -23.75 13.32 -12.04
N GLY A 262 -24.40 13.51 -10.89
CA GLY A 262 -25.80 13.95 -10.82
C GLY A 262 -26.81 12.93 -11.35
N TYR A 263 -26.45 11.65 -11.46
CA TYR A 263 -27.35 10.60 -11.95
C TYR A 263 -28.53 10.35 -11.00
N PHE A 264 -28.34 10.66 -9.71
CA PHE A 264 -29.42 10.71 -8.72
C PHE A 264 -29.59 12.15 -8.23
N ASN A 265 -30.32 12.96 -8.99
CA ASN A 265 -30.72 14.30 -8.57
C ASN A 265 -31.88 14.23 -7.55
N CYS A 266 -31.74 13.42 -6.51
CA CYS A 266 -32.65 13.41 -5.36
C CYS A 266 -32.09 14.33 -4.27
N GLY A 267 -32.34 15.64 -4.46
CA GLY A 267 -32.49 16.60 -3.37
C GLY A 267 -31.40 16.66 -2.30
N ILE A 268 -30.12 16.72 -2.67
CA ILE A 268 -29.09 17.23 -1.74
C ILE A 268 -28.85 18.69 -2.11
N ASP A 269 -29.34 19.58 -1.25
CA ASP A 269 -29.04 21.01 -1.33
C ASP A 269 -27.53 21.23 -1.37
N ASN A 270 -27.11 22.13 -2.27
CA ASN A 270 -25.72 22.41 -2.66
C ASN A 270 -24.84 23.04 -1.55
N ASN A 271 -25.15 22.87 -0.27
CA ASN A 271 -24.40 23.46 0.85
C ASN A 271 -23.86 22.49 1.90
N GLU A 272 -24.11 21.19 1.78
CA GLU A 272 -23.44 20.20 2.64
C GLU A 272 -22.59 19.25 1.80
N THR A 273 -21.37 19.69 1.52
CA THR A 273 -20.27 18.74 1.25
C THR A 273 -20.12 17.86 2.49
N PHE A 274 -20.74 16.68 2.44
CA PHE A 274 -20.70 15.67 3.48
C PHE A 274 -19.26 15.42 3.92
N ASN A 275 -19.04 15.61 5.22
CA ASN A 275 -17.85 15.18 5.93
C ASN A 275 -17.83 13.65 5.92
N VAL A 276 -17.00 13.06 5.05
CA VAL A 276 -16.45 11.70 5.18
C VAL A 276 -14.95 11.77 4.89
#